data_AF-A0A068UVL8-F1
#
_entry.id   AF-A0A068UVL8-F1
#
_cell.length_a   1.000
_cell.length_b   1.000
_cell.length_c   1.000
_cell.angle_alpha   90.00
_cell.angle_beta   90.00
_cell.angle_gamma   90.00
#
_symmetry.space_group_name_H-M   'P 1'
#
loop_
_entity.id
_entity.type
_entity.pdbx_description
1 polymer ?
#
loop_
_entity_poly.entity_id
_entity_poly.type
_entity_poly.pdbx_seq_one_letter_code
_entity_poly.pdbx_strand_id
1 'polypeptide(L)'
;MNSVTNKDRHLMEDQASRQKRKIRSYVFFIVLFTVIIGSIITVSIALIQEKESELLSASTPDRAIHAICNLTPKPISCFDSIWSLRTNFSTDLGEIKTTPSRIFARSLGAAVNQLEDSISANEKAISEVKDSRTLTVLKDCDVLLRDSLRLVNASVTAMGVESDDKIFKAAKSVDDMKEWMSSSAANIDKCLAGLRYHLQGSINGKSYHSLREMRIKVSYARDGVANSLVMLEKMDTILGMFNQTIFHAIFEFDILEYLGFGLVLYVPQYLVLVVLICTVLRL
;
A
#
# COMPACT_ATOMS: atom_id res chain seq x y z
N MET A 1 -12.61 -19.08 74.68
CA MET A 1 -11.28 -18.61 74.23
C MET A 1 -10.66 -19.76 73.47
N ASN A 2 -10.56 -19.64 72.13
CA ASN A 2 -10.58 -20.83 71.28
C ASN A 2 -9.16 -21.32 70.97
N SER A 3 -8.84 -22.55 71.38
CA SER A 3 -7.60 -23.22 71.04
C SER A 3 -7.63 -23.72 69.60
N VAL A 4 -7.15 -22.89 68.66
CA VAL A 4 -6.88 -23.33 67.28
C VAL A 4 -5.68 -24.27 67.34
N THR A 5 -5.92 -25.55 67.05
CA THR A 5 -4.92 -26.60 67.30
C THR A 5 -3.78 -26.52 66.29
N ASN A 6 -2.64 -27.12 66.63
CA ASN A 6 -1.47 -27.13 65.75
C ASN A 6 -1.77 -27.83 64.41
N LYS A 7 -2.72 -28.79 64.41
CA LYS A 7 -3.18 -29.52 63.23
C LYS A 7 -3.91 -28.63 62.23
N ASP A 8 -4.70 -27.66 62.71
CA ASP A 8 -5.49 -26.77 61.87
C ASP A 8 -4.59 -25.78 61.11
N ARG A 9 -3.56 -25.24 61.79
CA ARG A 9 -2.52 -24.40 61.19
C ARG A 9 -1.78 -25.14 60.07
N HIS A 10 -1.34 -26.36 60.35
CA HIS A 10 -0.57 -27.16 59.39
C HIS A 10 -1.41 -27.55 58.16
N LEU A 11 -2.74 -27.69 58.29
CA LEU A 11 -3.64 -27.92 57.17
C LEU A 11 -3.78 -26.67 56.28
N MET A 12 -3.88 -25.49 56.89
CA MET A 12 -4.04 -24.22 56.16
C MET A 12 -2.79 -23.82 55.38
N GLU A 13 -1.58 -24.02 55.93
CA GLU A 13 -0.33 -23.80 55.19
C GLU A 13 -0.22 -24.72 53.97
N ASP A 14 -0.60 -25.99 54.12
CA ASP A 14 -0.52 -26.96 53.03
C ASP A 14 -1.56 -26.71 51.92
N GLN A 15 -2.75 -26.19 52.27
CA GLN A 15 -3.72 -25.69 51.29
C GLN A 15 -3.20 -24.42 50.58
N ALA A 16 -2.64 -23.46 51.32
CA ALA A 16 -2.11 -22.21 50.77
C ALA A 16 -0.92 -22.44 49.82
N SER A 17 -0.04 -23.41 50.12
CA SER A 17 1.09 -23.77 49.27
C SER A 17 0.62 -24.39 47.94
N ARG A 18 -0.34 -25.32 48.01
CA ARG A 18 -0.97 -25.97 46.84
C ARG A 18 -1.69 -24.95 45.95
N GLN A 19 -2.40 -23.98 46.53
CA GLN A 19 -3.09 -22.94 45.77
C GLN A 19 -2.12 -22.00 45.05
N LYS A 20 -1.04 -21.54 45.72
CA LYS A 20 0.04 -20.76 45.09
C LYS A 20 0.71 -21.52 43.94
N ARG A 21 0.92 -22.84 44.09
CA ARG A 21 1.50 -23.70 43.05
C ARG A 21 0.57 -23.83 41.82
N LYS A 22 -0.75 -23.95 42.03
CA LYS A 22 -1.74 -23.92 40.94
C LYS A 22 -1.73 -22.58 40.18
N ILE A 23 -1.73 -21.45 40.89
CA ILE A 23 -1.73 -20.11 40.27
C ILE A 23 -0.47 -19.90 39.41
N ARG A 24 0.72 -20.24 39.92
CA ARG A 24 1.97 -20.15 39.15
C ARG A 24 1.94 -21.01 37.87
N SER A 25 1.27 -22.16 37.90
CA SER A 25 1.07 -23.02 36.73
C SER A 25 0.17 -22.35 35.68
N TYR A 26 -0.98 -21.78 36.08
CA TYR A 26 -1.89 -21.09 35.15
C TYR A 26 -1.23 -19.90 34.45
N VAL A 27 -0.48 -19.07 35.19
CA VAL A 27 0.23 -17.92 34.61
C VAL A 27 1.26 -18.36 33.57
N PHE A 28 2.01 -19.44 33.84
CA PHE A 28 2.96 -20.00 32.87
C PHE A 28 2.28 -20.47 31.58
N PHE A 29 1.15 -21.18 31.69
CA PHE A 29 0.39 -21.64 30.52
C PHE A 29 -0.22 -20.49 29.71
N ILE A 30 -0.72 -19.43 30.35
CA ILE A 30 -1.25 -18.25 29.65
C ILE A 30 -0.14 -17.57 28.83
N VAL A 31 1.05 -17.37 29.40
CA VAL A 31 2.19 -16.80 28.68
C VAL A 31 2.59 -17.68 27.49
N LEU A 32 2.72 -18.99 27.70
CA LEU A 32 3.04 -19.95 26.62
C LEU A 32 2.04 -19.87 25.45
N PHE A 33 0.74 -19.78 25.77
CA PHE A 33 -0.34 -19.69 24.78
C PHE A 33 -0.29 -18.39 23.97
N THR A 34 0.01 -17.25 24.60
CA THR A 34 0.17 -15.97 23.88
C THR A 34 1.35 -15.98 22.90
N VAL A 35 2.46 -16.63 23.25
CA VAL A 35 3.63 -16.78 22.36
C VAL A 35 3.30 -17.67 21.16
N ILE A 36 2.57 -18.77 21.37
CA ILE A 36 2.14 -19.68 20.29
C ILE A 36 1.22 -18.96 19.29
N ILE A 37 0.20 -18.23 19.76
CA ILE A 37 -0.71 -17.49 18.88
C ILE A 37 0.05 -16.39 18.10
N GLY A 38 0.94 -15.64 18.76
CA GLY A 38 1.77 -14.63 18.09
C GLY A 38 2.65 -15.21 16.97
N SER A 39 3.27 -16.37 17.23
CA SER A 39 4.07 -17.09 16.24
C SER A 39 3.23 -17.54 15.03
N ILE A 40 2.07 -18.19 15.27
CA ILE A 40 1.17 -18.66 14.20
C ILE A 40 0.70 -17.50 13.32
N ILE A 41 0.32 -16.35 13.90
CA ILE A 41 -0.11 -15.17 13.14
C ILE A 41 1.05 -14.62 12.29
N THR A 42 2.24 -14.49 12.88
CA THR A 42 3.43 -13.96 12.18
C THR A 42 3.83 -14.84 10.99
N VAL A 43 3.90 -16.16 11.19
CA VAL A 43 4.23 -17.13 10.12
C VAL A 43 3.14 -17.18 9.05
N SER A 44 1.86 -17.12 9.43
CA SER A 44 0.75 -17.11 8.46
C SER A 44 0.78 -15.88 7.54
N ILE A 45 1.11 -14.70 8.09
CA ILE A 45 1.25 -13.47 7.30
C ILE A 45 2.45 -13.57 6.36
N ALA A 46 3.60 -14.08 6.83
CA ALA A 46 4.78 -14.27 6.00
C ALA A 46 4.52 -15.21 4.81
N LEU A 47 3.89 -16.37 5.04
CA LEU A 47 3.57 -17.35 3.98
C LEU A 47 2.56 -16.84 2.95
N ILE A 48 1.66 -15.92 3.33
CA ILE A 48 0.76 -15.26 2.39
C ILE A 48 1.54 -14.26 1.53
N GLN A 49 2.38 -13.42 2.16
CA GLN A 49 3.20 -12.42 1.45
C GLN A 49 4.23 -13.08 0.52
N GLU A 50 4.84 -14.19 0.93
CA GLU A 50 5.74 -14.99 0.09
C GLU A 50 5.04 -15.49 -1.18
N LYS A 51 3.86 -16.12 -1.04
CA LYS A 51 3.08 -16.61 -2.18
C LYS A 51 2.60 -15.50 -3.11
N GLU A 52 2.13 -14.37 -2.58
CA GLU A 52 1.76 -13.22 -3.43
C GLU A 52 2.98 -12.69 -4.19
N SER A 53 4.16 -12.66 -3.56
CA SER A 53 5.37 -12.07 -4.14
C SER A 53 6.08 -12.98 -5.15
N GLU A 54 6.13 -14.30 -4.90
CA GLU A 54 6.57 -15.28 -5.89
C GLU A 54 5.66 -15.24 -7.12
N LEU A 55 4.33 -15.22 -6.90
CA LEU A 55 3.35 -15.06 -7.96
C LEU A 55 3.48 -13.74 -8.73
N LEU A 56 3.93 -12.66 -8.11
CA LEU A 56 4.07 -11.32 -8.73
C LEU A 56 5.39 -11.15 -9.48
N SER A 57 6.53 -11.62 -8.94
CA SER A 57 7.80 -11.63 -9.67
C SER A 57 7.78 -12.57 -10.89
N ALA A 58 6.90 -13.59 -10.89
CA ALA A 58 6.59 -14.44 -12.03
C ALA A 58 5.28 -14.06 -12.78
N SER A 59 4.68 -12.88 -12.50
CA SER A 59 3.37 -12.52 -13.07
C SER A 59 3.42 -11.93 -14.48
N THR A 60 2.29 -12.09 -15.18
CA THR A 60 1.99 -11.29 -16.37
C THR A 60 1.78 -9.81 -15.99
N PRO A 61 2.09 -8.84 -16.88
CA PRO A 61 2.11 -7.42 -16.53
C PRO A 61 0.77 -6.88 -16.00
N ASP A 62 -0.36 -7.43 -16.45
CA ASP A 62 -1.70 -7.06 -16.00
C ASP A 62 -1.91 -7.34 -14.50
N ARG A 63 -1.47 -8.51 -14.00
CA ARG A 63 -1.59 -8.88 -12.58
C ARG A 63 -0.72 -8.00 -11.70
N ALA A 64 0.51 -7.72 -12.13
CA ALA A 64 1.42 -6.79 -11.45
C ALA A 64 0.84 -5.37 -11.36
N ILE A 65 0.31 -4.83 -12.47
CA ILE A 65 -0.31 -3.50 -12.50
C ILE A 65 -1.59 -3.49 -11.64
N HIS A 66 -2.44 -4.52 -11.70
CA HIS A 66 -3.62 -4.61 -10.84
C HIS A 66 -3.26 -4.64 -9.34
N ALA A 67 -2.27 -5.44 -8.93
CA ALA A 67 -1.86 -5.53 -7.53
C ALA A 67 -1.42 -4.18 -6.96
N ILE A 68 -0.59 -3.43 -7.70
CA ILE A 68 -0.16 -2.09 -7.28
C ILE A 68 -1.31 -1.08 -7.37
N CYS A 69 -2.11 -1.10 -8.44
CA CYS A 69 -3.22 -0.15 -8.59
C CYS A 69 -4.33 -0.33 -7.53
N ASN A 70 -4.53 -1.55 -7.01
CA ASN A 70 -5.44 -1.79 -5.88
C ASN A 70 -5.03 -1.08 -4.58
N LEU A 71 -3.77 -0.63 -4.47
CA LEU A 71 -3.29 0.19 -3.36
C LEU A 71 -3.64 1.69 -3.49
N THR A 72 -4.08 2.12 -4.68
CA THR A 72 -4.30 3.55 -5.02
C THR A 72 -5.75 4.00 -4.79
N PRO A 73 -6.03 5.32 -4.69
CA PRO A 73 -7.39 5.84 -4.52
C PRO A 73 -8.30 5.64 -5.74
N LYS A 74 -7.74 5.29 -6.90
CA LYS A 74 -8.47 5.13 -8.17
C LYS A 74 -8.01 3.89 -8.96
N PRO A 75 -8.21 2.65 -8.46
CA PRO A 75 -7.59 1.45 -9.05
C PRO A 75 -7.84 1.26 -10.55
N ILE A 76 -9.07 1.53 -11.01
CA ILE A 76 -9.45 1.44 -12.44
C ILE A 76 -8.68 2.48 -13.27
N SER A 77 -8.71 3.76 -12.87
CA SER A 77 -8.00 4.84 -13.57
C SER A 77 -6.48 4.63 -13.55
N CYS A 78 -5.93 4.13 -12.45
CA CYS A 78 -4.53 3.73 -12.35
C CYS A 78 -4.18 2.66 -13.39
N PHE A 79 -4.97 1.58 -13.44
CA PHE A 79 -4.77 0.49 -14.38
C PHE A 79 -4.88 0.99 -15.83
N ASP A 80 -5.98 1.63 -16.21
CA ASP A 80 -6.22 2.12 -17.57
C ASP A 80 -5.13 3.09 -18.04
N SER A 81 -4.69 4.00 -17.17
CA SER A 81 -3.62 4.96 -17.45
C SER A 81 -2.30 4.26 -17.76
N ILE A 82 -1.87 3.34 -16.90
CA ILE A 82 -0.62 2.59 -17.06
C ILE A 82 -0.70 1.61 -18.26
N TRP A 83 -1.87 0.99 -18.46
CA TRP A 83 -2.17 0.03 -19.52
C TRP A 83 -2.28 0.67 -20.91
N SER A 84 -2.60 1.97 -20.99
CA SER A 84 -2.53 2.73 -22.25
C SER A 84 -1.08 2.91 -22.74
N LEU A 85 -0.11 2.98 -21.82
CA LEU A 85 1.33 3.15 -22.11
C LEU A 85 2.07 1.80 -22.24
N ARG A 86 1.32 0.69 -22.43
CA ARG A 86 1.83 -0.68 -22.35
C ARG A 86 2.70 -1.10 -23.56
N THR A 87 2.73 -0.34 -24.64
CA THR A 87 3.51 -0.63 -25.86
C THR A 87 5.01 -0.84 -25.61
N ASN A 88 5.54 -0.23 -24.55
CA ASN A 88 6.96 -0.29 -24.16
C ASN A 88 7.22 -1.20 -22.94
N PHE A 89 6.52 -2.34 -22.83
CA PHE A 89 6.87 -3.42 -21.88
C PHE A 89 7.79 -4.49 -22.48
N SER A 90 7.68 -4.76 -23.78
CA SER A 90 8.50 -5.72 -24.51
C SER A 90 9.99 -5.38 -24.49
N THR A 91 10.81 -6.42 -24.55
CA THR A 91 12.25 -6.40 -24.86
C THR A 91 12.53 -7.48 -25.90
N ASP A 92 13.58 -7.33 -26.71
CA ASP A 92 13.90 -8.25 -27.83
C ASP A 92 14.34 -9.67 -27.42
N LEU A 93 14.20 -10.04 -26.14
CA LEU A 93 14.65 -11.31 -25.56
C LEU A 93 13.54 -12.08 -24.82
N GLY A 94 12.27 -11.73 -25.05
CA GLY A 94 11.10 -12.58 -24.70
C GLY A 94 10.63 -12.55 -23.24
N GLU A 95 11.47 -12.20 -22.27
CA GLU A 95 11.05 -12.02 -20.87
C GLU A 95 10.50 -10.61 -20.61
N ILE A 96 9.17 -10.49 -20.47
CA ILE A 96 8.52 -9.24 -20.04
C ILE A 96 8.62 -9.09 -18.52
N LYS A 97 9.84 -8.90 -18.00
CA LYS A 97 10.03 -8.66 -16.56
C LYS A 97 9.39 -7.33 -16.17
N THR A 98 8.26 -7.42 -15.51
CA THR A 98 7.49 -6.29 -15.00
C THR A 98 7.97 -5.97 -13.61
N THR A 99 8.36 -4.73 -13.36
CA THR A 99 9.04 -4.34 -12.13
C THR A 99 8.39 -3.11 -11.49
N PRO A 100 8.56 -2.91 -10.17
CA PRO A 100 8.06 -1.72 -9.47
C PRO A 100 8.43 -0.40 -10.15
N SER A 101 9.68 -0.22 -10.58
CA SER A 101 10.08 1.04 -11.23
C SER A 101 9.43 1.23 -12.60
N ARG A 102 9.28 0.16 -13.40
CA ARG A 102 8.62 0.23 -14.71
C ARG A 102 7.14 0.58 -14.57
N ILE A 103 6.44 0.05 -13.57
CA ILE A 103 5.04 0.42 -13.30
C ILE A 103 4.95 1.87 -12.78
N PHE A 104 5.82 2.28 -11.87
CA PHE A 104 5.86 3.65 -11.34
C PHE A 104 6.20 4.71 -12.41
N ALA A 105 7.18 4.44 -13.27
CA ALA A 105 7.53 5.28 -14.43
C ALA A 105 6.37 5.45 -15.41
N ARG A 106 5.56 4.40 -15.61
CA ARG A 106 4.34 4.48 -16.45
C ARG A 106 3.22 5.28 -15.74
N SER A 107 3.11 5.20 -14.42
CA SER A 107 2.15 6.00 -13.64
C SER A 107 2.46 7.50 -13.72
N LEU A 108 3.74 7.87 -13.51
CA LEU A 108 4.19 9.26 -13.67
C LEU A 108 4.10 9.73 -15.13
N GLY A 109 4.47 8.90 -16.11
CA GLY A 109 4.31 9.22 -17.53
C GLY A 109 2.84 9.46 -17.93
N ALA A 110 1.89 8.73 -17.34
CA ALA A 110 0.48 9.01 -17.57
C ALA A 110 0.02 10.33 -16.90
N ALA A 111 0.55 10.64 -15.71
CA ALA A 111 0.28 11.94 -15.05
C ALA A 111 0.85 13.13 -15.85
N VAL A 112 2.01 12.98 -16.50
CA VAL A 112 2.57 13.95 -17.46
C VAL A 112 1.60 14.17 -18.62
N ASN A 113 1.23 13.10 -19.34
CA ASN A 113 0.34 13.18 -20.49
C ASN A 113 -1.01 13.83 -20.12
N GLN A 114 -1.57 13.50 -18.95
CA GLN A 114 -2.83 14.07 -18.46
C GLN A 114 -2.71 15.56 -18.09
N LEU A 115 -1.55 16.02 -17.64
CA LEU A 115 -1.27 17.43 -17.39
C LEU A 115 -1.08 18.22 -18.70
N GLU A 116 -0.41 17.65 -19.70
CA GLU A 116 -0.30 18.25 -21.05
C GLU A 116 -1.67 18.36 -21.74
N ASP A 117 -2.50 17.33 -21.63
CA ASP A 117 -3.92 17.32 -22.00
C ASP A 117 -4.71 18.45 -21.31
N SER A 118 -4.42 18.69 -20.03
CA SER A 118 -5.10 19.69 -19.20
C SER A 118 -4.68 21.11 -19.57
N ILE A 119 -3.39 21.33 -19.86
CA ILE A 119 -2.87 22.61 -20.36
C ILE A 119 -3.46 22.91 -21.75
N SER A 120 -3.48 21.92 -22.64
CA SER A 120 -4.08 22.05 -23.98
C SER A 120 -5.56 22.41 -23.91
N ALA A 121 -6.32 21.79 -22.98
CA ALA A 121 -7.72 22.13 -22.75
C ALA A 121 -7.91 23.51 -22.09
N ASN A 122 -6.95 23.97 -21.27
CA ASN A 122 -6.93 25.31 -20.70
C ASN A 122 -6.71 26.39 -21.76
N GLU A 123 -5.69 26.22 -22.61
CA GLU A 123 -5.38 27.14 -23.72
C GLU A 123 -6.58 27.29 -24.68
N LYS A 124 -7.24 26.16 -24.99
CA LYS A 124 -8.52 26.15 -25.71
C LYS A 124 -9.60 26.96 -24.97
N ALA A 125 -9.83 26.71 -23.68
CA ALA A 125 -10.82 27.45 -22.89
C ALA A 125 -10.52 28.96 -22.81
N ILE A 126 -9.25 29.35 -22.68
CA ILE A 126 -8.79 30.75 -22.71
C ILE A 126 -9.17 31.44 -24.02
N SER A 127 -9.10 30.73 -25.16
CA SER A 127 -9.48 31.27 -26.47
C SER A 127 -11.01 31.33 -26.70
N GLU A 128 -11.80 30.59 -25.93
CA GLU A 128 -13.25 30.41 -26.16
C GLU A 128 -14.13 31.12 -25.11
N VAL A 129 -13.59 31.45 -23.93
CA VAL A 129 -14.30 32.11 -22.83
C VAL A 129 -14.16 33.64 -22.90
N LYS A 130 -15.31 34.33 -22.90
CA LYS A 130 -15.37 35.81 -22.95
C LYS A 130 -15.61 36.50 -21.60
N ASP A 131 -16.00 35.76 -20.56
CA ASP A 131 -16.18 36.34 -19.22
C ASP A 131 -14.82 36.63 -18.58
N SER A 132 -14.61 37.87 -18.16
CA SER A 132 -13.32 38.34 -17.63
C SER A 132 -12.93 37.68 -16.31
N ARG A 133 -13.91 37.35 -15.45
CA ARG A 133 -13.65 36.68 -14.16
C ARG A 133 -13.20 35.23 -14.38
N THR A 134 -13.89 34.52 -15.26
CA THR A 134 -13.53 33.15 -15.66
C THR A 134 -12.18 33.15 -16.38
N LEU A 135 -11.89 34.14 -17.23
CA LEU A 135 -10.60 34.26 -17.91
C LEU A 135 -9.42 34.48 -16.93
N THR A 136 -9.63 35.13 -15.78
CA THR A 136 -8.62 35.17 -14.71
C THR A 136 -8.38 33.78 -14.14
N VAL A 137 -9.43 33.05 -13.74
CA VAL A 137 -9.31 31.69 -13.18
C VAL A 137 -8.63 30.72 -14.15
N LEU A 138 -8.85 30.86 -15.46
CA LEU A 138 -8.15 30.07 -16.49
C LEU A 138 -6.64 30.38 -16.56
N LYS A 139 -6.24 31.64 -16.36
CA LYS A 139 -4.82 32.03 -16.29
C LYS A 139 -4.16 31.56 -14.99
N ASP A 140 -4.88 31.64 -13.87
CA ASP A 140 -4.41 31.10 -12.59
C ASP A 140 -4.24 29.57 -12.68
N CYS A 141 -5.19 28.88 -13.30
CA CYS A 141 -5.08 27.46 -13.66
C CYS A 141 -3.87 27.17 -14.58
N ASP A 142 -3.55 28.04 -15.53
CA ASP A 142 -2.42 27.84 -16.45
C ASP A 142 -1.09 27.74 -15.70
N VAL A 143 -0.86 28.70 -14.78
CA VAL A 143 0.33 28.72 -13.92
C VAL A 143 0.36 27.47 -13.03
N LEU A 144 -0.76 27.15 -12.36
CA LEU A 144 -0.88 26.00 -11.47
C LEU A 144 -0.62 24.66 -12.20
N LEU A 145 -1.12 24.50 -13.43
CA LEU A 145 -0.94 23.29 -14.23
C LEU A 145 0.49 23.16 -14.76
N ARG A 146 1.13 24.26 -15.20
CA ARG A 146 2.53 24.24 -15.65
C ARG A 146 3.50 23.99 -14.49
N ASP A 147 3.23 24.54 -13.30
CA ASP A 147 4.01 24.18 -12.10
C ASP A 147 3.80 22.71 -11.70
N SER A 148 2.57 22.21 -11.78
CA SER A 148 2.27 20.78 -11.54
C SER A 148 3.03 19.88 -12.51
N LEU A 149 3.07 20.22 -13.79
CA LEU A 149 3.84 19.50 -14.82
C LEU A 149 5.35 19.56 -14.54
N ARG A 150 5.88 20.72 -14.15
CA ARG A 150 7.29 20.89 -13.75
C ARG A 150 7.66 19.99 -12.57
N LEU A 151 6.78 19.87 -11.57
CA LEU A 151 7.00 19.04 -10.37
C LEU A 151 6.89 17.53 -10.66
N VAL A 152 5.97 17.12 -11.54
CA VAL A 152 5.89 15.72 -12.00
C VAL A 152 7.12 15.37 -12.85
N ASN A 153 7.56 16.25 -13.75
CA ASN A 153 8.78 16.05 -14.54
C ASN A 153 10.06 16.05 -13.70
N ALA A 154 10.12 16.83 -12.61
CA ALA A 154 11.19 16.71 -11.62
C ALA A 154 11.21 15.31 -10.99
N SER A 155 10.05 14.74 -10.67
CA SER A 155 9.92 13.37 -10.14
C SER A 155 10.35 12.31 -11.14
N VAL A 156 9.98 12.44 -12.42
CA VAL A 156 10.48 11.59 -13.52
C VAL A 156 12.01 11.68 -13.64
N THR A 157 12.58 12.88 -13.51
CA THR A 157 14.03 13.11 -13.59
C THR A 157 14.78 12.49 -12.40
N ALA A 158 14.26 12.63 -11.18
CA ALA A 158 14.85 12.10 -9.95
C ALA A 158 14.78 10.55 -9.85
N MET A 159 13.91 9.92 -10.63
CA MET A 159 13.87 8.47 -10.80
C MET A 159 15.10 7.93 -11.57
N GLY A 160 15.67 8.72 -12.48
CA GLY A 160 16.86 8.36 -13.24
C GLY A 160 16.67 7.18 -14.19
N VAL A 161 17.78 6.47 -14.47
CA VAL A 161 17.83 5.30 -15.38
C VAL A 161 18.51 4.10 -14.67
N GLU A 162 18.44 4.06 -13.34
CA GLU A 162 19.08 2.99 -12.55
C GLU A 162 18.21 1.73 -12.44
N SER A 163 18.81 0.65 -11.91
CA SER A 163 18.09 -0.57 -11.54
C SER A 163 17.04 -0.33 -10.44
N ASP A 164 15.93 -1.08 -10.48
CA ASP A 164 14.81 -1.01 -9.51
C ASP A 164 15.27 -0.87 -8.05
N ASP A 165 16.28 -1.67 -7.68
CA ASP A 165 16.87 -1.78 -6.35
C ASP A 165 17.56 -0.52 -5.82
N LYS A 166 17.80 0.50 -6.66
CA LYS A 166 18.52 1.72 -6.28
C LYS A 166 17.63 2.96 -6.27
N ILE A 167 16.80 3.10 -7.30
CA ILE A 167 15.85 4.21 -7.50
C ILE A 167 15.11 4.54 -6.19
N PHE A 168 14.58 3.50 -5.54
CA PHE A 168 13.76 3.65 -4.34
C PHE A 168 14.52 3.56 -3.00
N LYS A 169 15.82 3.21 -3.02
CA LYS A 169 16.66 3.20 -1.80
C LYS A 169 17.38 4.52 -1.56
N ALA A 170 17.42 5.41 -2.55
CA ALA A 170 17.81 6.80 -2.37
C ALA A 170 16.72 7.58 -1.63
N ALA A 171 16.60 7.39 -0.32
CA ALA A 171 15.51 7.93 0.52
C ALA A 171 15.22 9.42 0.26
N LYS A 172 16.26 10.26 0.11
CA LYS A 172 16.09 11.67 -0.24
C LYS A 172 15.33 11.87 -1.56
N SER A 173 15.65 11.12 -2.62
CA SER A 173 14.93 11.20 -3.90
C SER A 173 13.45 10.84 -3.75
N VAL A 174 13.17 9.83 -2.92
CA VAL A 174 11.79 9.40 -2.62
C VAL A 174 11.00 10.47 -1.86
N ASP A 175 11.62 11.16 -0.90
CA ASP A 175 10.95 12.22 -0.14
C ASP A 175 10.84 13.54 -0.93
N ASP A 176 11.87 13.92 -1.69
CA ASP A 176 11.81 15.03 -2.67
C ASP A 176 10.64 14.79 -3.67
N MET A 177 10.50 13.56 -4.19
CA MET A 177 9.36 13.17 -5.05
C MET A 177 8.00 13.26 -4.34
N LYS A 178 7.88 12.82 -3.08
CA LYS A 178 6.61 12.95 -2.31
C LYS A 178 6.22 14.41 -2.15
N GLU A 179 7.16 15.31 -1.86
CA GLU A 179 6.90 16.75 -1.73
C GLU A 179 6.42 17.35 -3.05
N TRP A 180 7.10 17.05 -4.16
CA TRP A 180 6.74 17.56 -5.48
C TRP A 180 5.37 17.05 -5.95
N MET A 181 5.09 15.76 -5.74
CA MET A 181 3.81 15.15 -6.09
C MET A 181 2.65 15.66 -5.23
N SER A 182 2.88 15.88 -3.93
CA SER A 182 1.90 16.50 -3.03
C SER A 182 1.64 17.97 -3.40
N SER A 183 2.68 18.72 -3.78
CA SER A 183 2.58 20.11 -4.22
C SER A 183 1.86 20.24 -5.57
N SER A 184 2.15 19.32 -6.50
CA SER A 184 1.44 19.18 -7.78
C SER A 184 -0.06 18.89 -7.56
N ALA A 185 -0.38 17.92 -6.71
CA ALA A 185 -1.76 17.61 -6.32
C ALA A 185 -2.50 18.84 -5.75
N ALA A 186 -1.87 19.56 -4.83
CA ALA A 186 -2.45 20.76 -4.21
C ALA A 186 -2.64 21.91 -5.21
N ASN A 187 -1.80 22.04 -6.23
CA ASN A 187 -1.98 23.03 -7.30
C ASN A 187 -3.13 22.66 -8.24
N ILE A 188 -3.27 21.38 -8.60
CA ILE A 188 -4.42 20.87 -9.37
C ILE A 188 -5.74 21.08 -8.59
N ASP A 189 -5.76 20.82 -7.28
CA ASP A 189 -6.94 21.02 -6.43
C ASP A 189 -7.39 22.49 -6.36
N LYS A 190 -6.44 23.45 -6.31
CA LYS A 190 -6.74 24.90 -6.40
C LYS A 190 -7.43 25.23 -7.73
N CYS A 191 -6.91 24.72 -8.86
CA CYS A 191 -7.53 24.93 -10.16
C CYS A 191 -8.94 24.31 -10.25
N LEU A 192 -9.11 23.07 -9.77
CA LEU A 192 -10.43 22.41 -9.71
C LEU A 192 -11.45 23.19 -8.85
N ALA A 193 -11.01 23.79 -7.74
CA ALA A 193 -11.85 24.64 -6.91
C ALA A 193 -12.30 25.91 -7.65
N GLY A 194 -11.39 26.59 -8.36
CA GLY A 194 -11.69 27.74 -9.21
C GLY A 194 -12.71 27.41 -10.31
N LEU A 195 -12.44 26.36 -11.11
CA LEU A 195 -13.35 25.91 -12.17
C LEU A 195 -14.74 25.52 -11.64
N ARG A 196 -14.81 24.92 -10.44
CA ARG A 196 -16.08 24.54 -9.80
C ARG A 196 -16.97 25.76 -9.51
N TYR A 197 -16.41 26.90 -9.12
CA TYR A 197 -17.20 28.12 -8.88
C TYR A 197 -17.86 28.62 -10.17
N HIS A 198 -17.07 28.73 -11.25
CA HIS A 198 -17.53 29.28 -12.53
C HIS A 198 -18.54 28.38 -13.27
N LEU A 199 -18.38 27.05 -13.18
CA LEU A 199 -19.32 26.08 -13.77
C LEU A 199 -20.70 26.00 -13.07
N GLN A 200 -20.90 26.72 -11.96
CA GLN A 200 -22.21 26.91 -11.32
C GLN A 200 -22.84 28.28 -11.67
N GLY A 201 -22.15 29.13 -12.42
CA GLY A 201 -22.65 30.41 -12.90
C GLY A 201 -23.43 30.32 -14.22
N SER A 202 -23.91 31.46 -14.71
CA SER A 202 -24.73 31.58 -15.94
C SER A 202 -23.91 31.49 -17.24
N ILE A 203 -22.93 30.56 -17.29
CA ILE A 203 -22.09 30.34 -18.48
C ILE A 203 -22.80 29.34 -19.40
N ASN A 204 -22.94 29.69 -20.68
CA ASN A 204 -23.67 28.93 -21.68
C ASN A 204 -22.88 28.78 -23.00
N GLY A 205 -23.44 28.01 -23.94
CA GLY A 205 -22.87 27.82 -25.28
C GLY A 205 -21.43 27.27 -25.25
N LYS A 206 -20.61 27.70 -26.22
CA LYS A 206 -19.24 27.19 -26.41
C LYS A 206 -18.41 27.23 -25.11
N SER A 207 -18.39 28.38 -24.43
CA SER A 207 -17.68 28.63 -23.17
C SER A 207 -17.98 27.59 -22.08
N TYR A 208 -19.23 27.14 -21.95
CA TYR A 208 -19.60 26.10 -20.99
C TYR A 208 -18.97 24.75 -21.33
N HIS A 209 -18.96 24.38 -22.63
CA HIS A 209 -18.35 23.13 -23.08
C HIS A 209 -16.83 23.13 -22.84
N SER A 210 -16.12 24.21 -23.18
CA SER A 210 -14.67 24.33 -22.97
C SER A 210 -14.28 24.19 -21.50
N LEU A 211 -15.01 24.87 -20.60
CA LEU A 211 -14.78 24.78 -19.15
C LEU A 211 -15.08 23.39 -18.58
N ARG A 212 -16.12 22.71 -19.10
CA ARG A 212 -16.47 21.35 -18.69
C ARG A 212 -15.44 20.34 -19.16
N GLU A 213 -14.95 20.48 -20.40
CA GLU A 213 -13.88 19.68 -20.99
C GLU A 213 -12.56 19.84 -20.22
N MET A 214 -12.14 21.08 -19.97
CA MET A 214 -10.98 21.39 -19.14
C MET A 214 -11.11 20.78 -17.74
N ARG A 215 -12.23 20.99 -17.03
CA ARG A 215 -12.42 20.39 -15.68
C ARG A 215 -12.32 18.87 -15.70
N ILE A 216 -12.75 18.20 -16.77
CA ILE A 216 -12.62 16.74 -16.92
C ILE A 216 -11.15 16.34 -17.09
N LYS A 217 -10.40 17.00 -17.98
CA LYS A 217 -8.95 16.75 -18.16
C LYS A 217 -8.16 16.99 -16.86
N VAL A 218 -8.39 18.14 -16.21
CA VAL A 218 -7.76 18.49 -14.92
C VAL A 218 -8.12 17.47 -13.82
N SER A 219 -9.31 16.90 -13.84
CA SER A 219 -9.69 15.81 -12.92
C SER A 219 -8.97 14.49 -13.21
N TYR A 220 -8.67 14.17 -14.46
CA TYR A 220 -7.83 13.00 -14.79
C TYR A 220 -6.38 13.22 -14.38
N ALA A 221 -5.81 14.41 -14.63
CA ALA A 221 -4.49 14.78 -14.12
C ALA A 221 -4.40 14.66 -12.59
N ARG A 222 -5.47 15.05 -11.87
CA ARG A 222 -5.55 14.89 -10.42
C ARG A 222 -5.51 13.43 -9.97
N ASP A 223 -6.21 12.56 -10.68
CA ASP A 223 -6.26 11.12 -10.39
C ASP A 223 -4.91 10.45 -10.73
N GLY A 224 -4.25 10.79 -11.85
CA GLY A 224 -2.92 10.29 -12.20
C GLY A 224 -1.82 10.68 -11.20
N VAL A 225 -1.80 11.95 -10.77
CA VAL A 225 -0.91 12.45 -9.71
C VAL A 225 -1.21 11.78 -8.37
N ALA A 226 -2.49 11.55 -8.03
CA ALA A 226 -2.89 10.83 -6.81
C ALA A 226 -2.40 9.38 -6.80
N ASN A 227 -2.57 8.67 -7.91
CA ASN A 227 -2.14 7.27 -8.03
C ASN A 227 -0.61 7.15 -7.89
N SER A 228 0.13 8.02 -8.57
CA SER A 228 1.60 8.08 -8.47
C SER A 228 2.08 8.45 -7.06
N LEU A 229 1.43 9.40 -6.37
CA LEU A 229 1.77 9.76 -4.99
C LEU A 229 1.56 8.58 -4.03
N VAL A 230 0.42 7.87 -4.11
CA VAL A 230 0.15 6.73 -3.23
C VAL A 230 1.07 5.54 -3.52
N MET A 231 1.60 5.42 -4.74
CA MET A 231 2.67 4.45 -5.04
C MET A 231 3.98 4.82 -4.33
N LEU A 232 4.36 6.10 -4.24
CA LEU A 232 5.51 6.56 -3.44
C LEU A 232 5.30 6.36 -1.93
N GLU A 233 4.10 6.63 -1.42
CA GLU A 233 3.74 6.42 -0.01
C GLU A 233 3.78 4.95 0.40
N LYS A 234 3.49 4.03 -0.53
CA LYS A 234 3.43 2.58 -0.30
C LYS A 234 4.61 1.83 -0.91
N MET A 235 5.71 2.53 -1.22
CA MET A 235 6.84 1.95 -1.95
C MET A 235 7.41 0.70 -1.26
N ASP A 236 7.56 0.70 0.06
CA ASP A 236 8.05 -0.48 0.80
C ASP A 236 7.11 -1.69 0.70
N THR A 237 5.79 -1.44 0.63
CA THR A 237 4.79 -2.50 0.40
C THR A 237 4.91 -3.05 -1.02
N ILE A 238 5.09 -2.17 -2.01
CA ILE A 238 5.25 -2.53 -3.42
C ILE A 238 6.57 -3.27 -3.66
N LEU A 239 7.66 -2.90 -2.99
CA LEU A 239 8.93 -3.63 -3.06
C LEU A 239 8.83 -4.99 -2.36
N GLY A 240 8.15 -5.05 -1.21
CA GLY A 240 7.82 -6.30 -0.52
C GLY A 240 7.09 -7.29 -1.42
N MET A 241 6.10 -6.83 -2.18
CA MET A 241 5.32 -7.59 -3.17
C MET A 241 6.14 -8.19 -4.33
N PHE A 242 7.43 -7.89 -4.49
CA PHE A 242 8.26 -8.42 -5.59
C PHE A 242 9.55 -9.10 -5.10
N ASN A 243 9.97 -8.88 -3.85
CA ASN A 243 11.34 -9.18 -3.38
C ASN A 243 11.46 -10.32 -2.34
N GLN A 244 10.44 -11.18 -2.19
CA GLN A 244 10.49 -12.31 -1.24
C GLN A 244 11.38 -13.49 -1.69
N THR A 245 12.10 -13.39 -2.81
CA THR A 245 13.02 -14.43 -3.30
C THR A 245 14.14 -14.77 -2.29
N ILE A 246 14.40 -13.90 -1.31
CA ILE A 246 15.39 -14.14 -0.24
C ILE A 246 14.89 -15.15 0.81
N PHE A 247 13.58 -15.33 1.00
CA PHE A 247 13.06 -16.33 1.95
C PHE A 247 13.17 -17.77 1.43
N HIS A 248 12.94 -17.98 0.12
CA HIS A 248 13.11 -19.28 -0.56
C HIS A 248 14.46 -19.94 -0.24
N ALA A 249 15.56 -19.21 -0.37
CA ALA A 249 16.92 -19.71 -0.13
C ALA A 249 17.23 -20.09 1.34
N ILE A 250 16.32 -19.79 2.27
CA ILE A 250 16.41 -20.16 3.69
C ILE A 250 15.39 -21.26 4.02
N PHE A 251 14.21 -21.26 3.39
CA PHE A 251 13.11 -22.18 3.70
C PHE A 251 12.99 -23.43 2.80
N GLU A 252 13.62 -23.46 1.63
CA GLU A 252 13.64 -24.67 0.77
C GLU A 252 14.27 -25.88 1.48
N PHE A 253 15.09 -25.65 2.50
CA PHE A 253 15.69 -26.70 3.35
C PHE A 253 14.75 -27.26 4.43
N ASP A 254 13.65 -26.57 4.76
CA ASP A 254 12.93 -26.77 6.04
C ASP A 254 11.50 -27.34 5.87
N ILE A 255 10.85 -27.17 4.70
CA ILE A 255 9.41 -27.50 4.52
C ILE A 255 9.09 -28.98 4.82
N LEU A 256 10.00 -29.92 4.54
CA LEU A 256 9.80 -31.34 4.85
C LEU A 256 9.93 -31.64 6.35
N GLU A 257 10.85 -30.98 7.06
CA GLU A 257 10.95 -31.08 8.52
C GLU A 257 9.79 -30.35 9.22
N TYR A 258 9.31 -29.22 8.68
CA TYR A 258 8.21 -28.43 9.27
C TYR A 258 6.88 -29.19 9.33
N LEU A 259 6.56 -30.02 8.32
CA LEU A 259 5.40 -30.92 8.38
C LEU A 259 5.56 -31.99 9.48
N GLY A 260 6.80 -32.47 9.69
CA GLY A 260 7.15 -33.33 10.82
C GLY A 260 7.00 -32.61 12.16
N PHE A 261 7.62 -31.45 12.33
CA PHE A 261 7.57 -30.63 13.54
C PHE A 261 6.15 -30.18 13.90
N GLY A 262 5.30 -29.88 12.92
CA GLY A 262 3.88 -29.60 13.15
C GLY A 262 3.17 -30.78 13.82
N LEU A 263 3.32 -31.99 13.29
CA LEU A 263 2.77 -33.20 13.90
C LEU A 263 3.41 -33.50 15.26
N VAL A 264 4.74 -33.36 15.39
CA VAL A 264 5.50 -33.66 16.61
C VAL A 264 5.24 -32.67 17.75
N LEU A 265 4.89 -31.41 17.47
CA LEU A 265 4.63 -30.39 18.50
C LEU A 265 3.13 -30.22 18.78
N TYR A 266 2.26 -30.14 17.77
CA TYR A 266 0.84 -29.88 18.00
C TYR A 266 0.10 -31.09 18.58
N VAL A 267 0.46 -32.33 18.23
CA VAL A 267 -0.19 -33.53 18.79
C VAL A 267 0.00 -33.65 20.32
N PRO A 268 1.22 -33.59 20.90
CA PRO A 268 1.38 -33.62 22.35
C PRO A 268 0.80 -32.37 23.03
N GLN A 269 0.83 -31.19 22.41
CA GLN A 269 0.16 -30.00 22.95
C GLN A 269 -1.36 -30.18 23.03
N TYR A 270 -1.99 -30.75 22.01
CA TYR A 270 -3.43 -31.04 22.00
C TYR A 270 -3.80 -32.14 23.01
N LEU A 271 -2.95 -33.17 23.16
CA LEU A 271 -3.09 -34.17 24.23
C LEU A 271 -2.99 -33.55 25.63
N VAL A 272 -2.04 -32.64 25.87
CA VAL A 272 -1.93 -31.90 27.14
C VAL A 272 -3.16 -31.02 27.37
N LEU A 273 -3.70 -30.36 26.35
CA LEU A 273 -4.94 -29.58 26.43
C LEU A 273 -6.13 -30.46 26.83
N VAL A 274 -6.31 -31.61 26.16
CA VAL A 274 -7.38 -32.59 26.48
C VAL A 274 -7.22 -33.14 27.90
N VAL A 275 -6.00 -33.52 28.32
CA VAL A 275 -5.74 -34.00 29.69
C VAL A 275 -6.04 -32.91 30.73
N LEU A 276 -5.67 -31.65 30.47
CA LEU A 276 -5.99 -30.53 31.36
C LEU A 276 -7.50 -30.31 31.46
N ILE A 277 -8.23 -30.30 30.33
CA ILE A 277 -9.69 -30.19 30.30
C ILE A 277 -10.35 -31.33 31.09
N CYS A 278 -9.93 -32.59 30.86
CA CYS A 278 -10.41 -33.75 31.59
C CYS A 278 -10.05 -33.74 33.09
N THR A 279 -8.98 -33.03 33.49
CA THR A 279 -8.58 -32.90 34.90
C THR A 279 -9.35 -31.77 35.60
N VAL A 280 -9.67 -30.68 34.87
CA VAL A 280 -10.49 -29.57 35.39
C VAL A 280 -11.97 -29.95 35.47
N LEU A 281 -12.50 -30.72 34.51
CA LEU A 281 -13.88 -31.25 34.54
C LEU A 281 -14.07 -32.42 35.52
N ARG A 282 -13.03 -32.82 36.26
CA ARG A 282 -13.06 -33.84 37.32
C ARG A 282 -12.77 -33.23 38.71
N LEU A 283 -12.82 -31.91 38.84
CA LEU A 283 -12.51 -31.16 40.07
C LEU A 283 -13.75 -30.44 40.64
#